data_AF-A0A258UH72-F1
#
_entry.id   AF-A0A258UH72-F1
#
_cell.length_a   1.000
_cell.length_b   1.000
_cell.length_c   1.000
_cell.angle_alpha   90.00
_cell.angle_beta   90.00
_cell.angle_gamma   90.00
#
_symmetry.space_group_name_H-M   'P 1'
#
loop_
_entity.id
_entity.type
_entity.pdbx_description
1 polymer ?
#
loop_
_entity_poly.entity_id
_entity_poly.type
_entity_poly.pdbx_seq_one_letter_code
_entity_poly.pdbx_strand_id
1 'polypeptide(L)'
;MMFMKKNLSFILGIFSLLLFTSCVKDPINPGYAQYMFINAAPDVAAGVDFFVGDLKQNILPIAFGSNTGYNSTTPGTKSIRVTIAGQQTVFSANNYNVSDLRDQPARYTLLAVNKIQNAELVWIQDNLTTPAAGKAHLRIIHASADAPAVNAYVGTATTAIFPSALSFKGSSSFVPLNATLLGTPYSIQIRNATTNAIIRTQPMTAVSGKIYTIVVRGSVTPSPWLPANTVSTTLVANN
;
A
#
# COMPACT_ATOMS: atom_id res chain seq x y z
N MET A 1 -101.40 -10.14 4.15
CA MET A 1 -100.47 -9.09 3.70
C MET A 1 -99.44 -8.91 4.81
N MET A 2 -98.25 -9.46 4.60
CA MET A 2 -97.31 -9.87 5.65
C MET A 2 -96.30 -8.75 5.91
N PHE A 3 -96.25 -8.24 7.14
CA PHE A 3 -95.22 -7.29 7.61
C PHE A 3 -93.94 -8.05 7.97
N MET A 4 -92.84 -7.78 7.25
CA MET A 4 -91.56 -8.44 7.48
C MET A 4 -90.63 -7.52 8.28
N LYS A 5 -90.12 -8.06 9.40
CA LYS A 5 -89.27 -7.43 10.41
C LYS A 5 -87.86 -7.17 9.89
N LYS A 6 -87.28 -6.06 10.36
CA LYS A 6 -85.94 -5.55 10.07
C LYS A 6 -84.94 -6.21 11.02
N ASN A 7 -84.00 -7.02 10.50
CA ASN A 7 -82.90 -7.57 11.28
C ASN A 7 -81.57 -6.94 10.83
N LEU A 8 -80.91 -6.35 11.82
CA LEU A 8 -79.64 -5.64 11.78
C LEU A 8 -78.52 -6.66 12.02
N SER A 9 -77.67 -6.92 11.02
CA SER A 9 -76.47 -7.76 11.18
C SER A 9 -75.21 -6.91 11.05
N PHE A 10 -74.48 -6.83 12.16
CA PHE A 10 -73.19 -6.20 12.34
C PHE A 10 -72.11 -7.16 11.78
N ILE A 11 -71.41 -6.79 10.70
CA ILE A 11 -70.25 -7.53 10.20
C ILE A 11 -69.00 -6.73 10.54
N LEU A 12 -68.26 -7.24 11.52
CA LEU A 12 -66.96 -6.76 11.96
C LEU A 12 -65.90 -7.28 10.98
N GLY A 13 -65.56 -6.48 9.97
CA GLY A 13 -64.50 -6.79 9.00
C GLY A 13 -63.13 -6.39 9.55
N ILE A 14 -62.33 -7.39 9.91
CA ILE A 14 -60.94 -7.27 10.37
C ILE A 14 -60.08 -6.60 9.29
N PHE A 15 -59.63 -5.38 9.57
CA PHE A 15 -58.66 -4.63 8.79
C PHE A 15 -57.26 -5.18 9.12
N SER A 16 -56.83 -6.22 8.40
CA SER A 16 -55.49 -6.78 8.53
C SER A 16 -54.48 -5.85 7.85
N LEU A 17 -53.88 -4.93 8.61
CA LEU A 17 -52.68 -4.21 8.21
C LEU A 17 -51.55 -5.22 7.97
N LEU A 18 -51.29 -5.54 6.71
CA LEU A 18 -50.04 -6.14 6.28
C LEU A 18 -48.95 -5.08 6.42
N LEU A 19 -48.28 -5.05 7.57
CA LEU A 19 -47.01 -4.35 7.75
C LEU A 19 -45.97 -5.08 6.89
N PHE A 20 -45.76 -4.62 5.66
CA PHE A 20 -44.58 -4.97 4.90
C PHE A 20 -43.37 -4.41 5.64
N THR A 21 -42.72 -5.22 6.47
CA THR A 21 -41.38 -4.95 6.95
C THR A 21 -40.46 -5.06 5.74
N SER A 22 -40.32 -3.96 5.01
CA SER A 22 -39.19 -3.75 4.12
C SER A 22 -37.94 -3.92 4.98
N CYS A 23 -37.27 -5.07 4.86
CA CYS A 23 -35.89 -5.20 5.28
C CYS A 23 -35.12 -4.17 4.47
N VAL A 24 -34.88 -3.00 5.07
CA VAL A 24 -33.83 -2.10 4.61
C VAL A 24 -32.58 -2.97 4.60
N LYS A 25 -32.12 -3.33 3.41
CA LYS A 25 -30.81 -3.93 3.22
C LYS A 25 -29.87 -2.97 3.94
N ASP A 26 -29.24 -3.44 5.03
CA ASP A 26 -28.32 -2.62 5.82
C ASP A 26 -27.49 -1.80 4.85
N PRO A 27 -27.35 -0.47 5.06
CA PRO A 27 -26.57 0.35 4.15
C PRO A 27 -25.26 -0.39 3.98
N ILE A 28 -25.00 -0.84 2.76
CA ILE A 28 -23.75 -1.48 2.41
C ILE A 28 -22.71 -0.45 2.84
N ASN A 29 -22.02 -0.68 3.95
CA ASN A 29 -20.87 0.12 4.31
C ASN A 29 -19.95 -0.07 3.08
N PRO A 30 -19.78 0.96 2.23
CA PRO A 30 -18.88 0.80 1.11
C PRO A 30 -17.55 0.50 1.77
N GLY A 31 -17.05 -0.73 1.64
CA GLY A 31 -15.79 -1.10 2.26
C GLY A 31 -14.80 0.00 1.92
N TYR A 32 -14.01 0.47 2.88
CA TYR A 32 -12.99 1.47 2.57
C TYR A 32 -11.68 0.75 2.33
N ALA A 33 -10.88 1.26 1.41
CA ALA A 33 -9.54 0.77 1.15
C ALA A 33 -8.54 1.86 1.48
N GLN A 34 -7.27 1.50 1.60
CA GLN A 34 -6.19 2.46 1.83
C GLN A 34 -5.06 2.21 0.84
N TYR A 35 -4.36 3.27 0.47
CA TYR A 35 -3.17 3.18 -0.35
C TYR A 35 -2.09 4.11 0.21
N MET A 36 -0.83 3.73 0.05
CA MET A 36 0.32 4.58 0.26
C MET A 36 1.10 4.69 -1.05
N PHE A 37 1.43 5.91 -1.46
CA PHE A 37 2.30 6.13 -2.61
C PHE A 37 3.74 6.39 -2.14
N ILE A 38 4.71 5.79 -2.81
CA ILE A 38 6.15 5.98 -2.59
C ILE A 38 6.78 6.44 -3.90
N ASN A 39 7.51 7.57 -3.88
CA ASN A 39 8.31 7.97 -5.02
C ASN A 39 9.68 7.27 -4.97
N ALA A 40 9.91 6.30 -5.84
CA ALA A 40 11.20 5.64 -6.05
C ALA A 40 11.78 5.90 -7.46
N ALA A 41 11.28 6.91 -8.18
CA ALA A 41 11.80 7.32 -9.48
C ALA A 41 13.11 8.13 -9.30
N PRO A 42 14.27 7.61 -9.76
CA PRO A 42 15.57 8.14 -9.39
C PRO A 42 16.00 9.37 -10.19
N ASP A 43 15.31 9.72 -11.28
CA ASP A 43 15.70 10.79 -12.21
C ASP A 43 14.69 11.94 -12.30
N VAL A 44 13.81 12.06 -11.30
CA VAL A 44 12.81 13.14 -11.21
C VAL A 44 13.19 14.15 -10.13
N ALA A 45 13.86 15.25 -10.52
CA ALA A 45 14.42 16.22 -9.56
C ALA A 45 13.36 17.01 -8.79
N ALA A 46 12.29 17.42 -9.49
CA ALA A 46 11.20 18.20 -8.90
C ALA A 46 10.32 17.39 -7.92
N GLY A 47 10.52 16.08 -7.84
CA GLY A 47 9.54 15.16 -7.25
C GLY A 47 8.34 14.95 -8.17
N VAL A 48 7.34 14.23 -7.66
CA VAL A 48 6.16 13.86 -8.43
C VAL A 48 4.88 14.33 -7.75
N ASP A 49 3.85 14.55 -8.57
CA ASP A 49 2.47 14.75 -8.13
C ASP A 49 1.67 13.48 -8.40
N PHE A 50 0.88 13.06 -7.41
CA PHE A 50 0.13 11.80 -7.43
C PHE A 50 -1.37 12.08 -7.48
N PHE A 51 -2.06 11.46 -8.43
CA PHE A 51 -3.48 11.66 -8.69
C PHE A 51 -4.24 10.33 -8.64
N VAL A 52 -5.43 10.38 -8.05
CA VAL A 52 -6.43 9.31 -8.08
C VAL A 52 -7.68 9.89 -8.75
N GLY A 53 -8.01 9.39 -9.94
CA GLY A 53 -8.89 10.09 -10.88
C GLY A 53 -8.29 11.45 -11.23
N ASP A 54 -9.09 12.50 -11.11
CA ASP A 54 -8.65 13.88 -11.37
C ASP A 54 -8.13 14.58 -10.11
N LEU A 55 -8.27 13.97 -8.93
CA LEU A 55 -7.90 14.58 -7.66
C LEU A 55 -6.41 14.37 -7.35
N LYS A 56 -5.67 15.46 -7.20
CA LYS A 56 -4.30 15.47 -6.66
C LYS A 56 -4.33 15.13 -5.17
N GLN A 57 -3.48 14.19 -4.76
CA GLN A 57 -3.47 13.64 -3.39
C GLN A 57 -2.40 14.24 -2.49
N ASN A 58 -1.49 15.05 -3.04
CA ASN A 58 -0.39 15.69 -2.31
C ASN A 58 -0.48 17.21 -2.40
N ILE A 59 -0.12 17.91 -1.32
CA ILE A 59 -0.02 19.38 -1.32
C ILE A 59 1.36 19.80 -1.85
N LEU A 60 2.41 19.23 -1.28
CA LEU A 60 3.80 19.43 -1.73
C LEU A 60 4.25 18.29 -2.65
N PRO A 61 5.16 18.54 -3.61
CA PRO A 61 5.76 17.49 -4.44
C PRO A 61 6.31 16.33 -3.61
N ILE A 62 6.01 15.11 -4.02
CA ILE A 62 6.51 13.92 -3.34
C ILE A 62 7.95 13.69 -3.81
N ALA A 63 8.91 14.10 -2.98
CA ALA A 63 10.33 13.98 -3.26
C ALA A 63 10.79 12.51 -3.40
N PHE A 64 11.90 12.29 -4.09
CA PHE A 64 12.49 10.96 -4.27
C PHE A 64 12.86 10.33 -2.90
N GLY A 65 12.28 9.17 -2.62
CA GLY A 65 12.41 8.46 -1.34
C GLY A 65 11.34 8.79 -0.31
N SER A 66 10.44 9.73 -0.59
CA SER A 66 9.32 10.08 0.29
C SER A 66 8.05 9.28 -0.04
N ASN A 67 7.12 9.28 0.91
CA ASN A 67 5.82 8.61 0.77
C ASN A 67 4.69 9.48 1.33
N THR A 68 3.45 9.12 1.01
CA THR A 68 2.24 9.86 1.43
C THR A 68 1.66 9.44 2.78
N GLY A 69 2.18 8.38 3.40
CA GLY A 69 1.40 7.57 4.35
C GLY A 69 0.18 6.93 3.69
N TYR A 70 -0.58 6.15 4.45
CA TYR A 70 -1.83 5.56 3.97
C TYR A 70 -2.95 6.59 3.92
N ASN A 71 -3.53 6.77 2.74
CA ASN A 71 -4.71 7.57 2.49
C ASN A 71 -5.89 6.66 2.14
N SER A 72 -7.08 7.09 2.51
CA SER A 72 -8.31 6.34 2.24
C SER A 72 -8.74 6.47 0.78
N THR A 73 -9.34 5.42 0.25
CA THR A 73 -10.01 5.39 -1.04
C THR A 73 -11.21 4.44 -0.99
N THR A 74 -12.01 4.43 -2.04
CA THR A 74 -13.10 3.45 -2.19
C THR A 74 -12.64 2.26 -3.03
N PRO A 75 -13.28 1.08 -2.90
CA PRO A 75 -13.07 -0.05 -3.78
C PRO A 75 -13.47 0.24 -5.23
N GLY A 76 -13.15 -0.71 -6.10
CA GLY A 76 -13.35 -0.63 -7.55
C GLY A 76 -12.11 -0.15 -8.31
N THR A 77 -12.27 0.06 -9.60
CA THR A 77 -11.17 0.48 -10.47
C THR A 77 -10.82 1.95 -10.22
N LYS A 78 -9.54 2.22 -9.96
CA LYS A 78 -8.97 3.56 -9.80
C LYS A 78 -8.06 3.89 -10.96
N SER A 79 -8.37 5.00 -11.62
CA SER A 79 -7.42 5.65 -12.53
C SER A 79 -6.35 6.32 -11.68
N ILE A 80 -5.10 5.92 -11.90
CA ILE A 80 -3.95 6.45 -11.22
C ILE A 80 -3.08 7.17 -12.23
N ARG A 81 -2.67 8.39 -11.90
CA ARG A 81 -1.74 9.18 -12.72
C ARG A 81 -0.68 9.81 -11.83
N VAL A 82 0.57 9.71 -12.27
CA VAL A 82 1.71 10.40 -11.67
C VAL A 82 2.27 11.36 -12.70
N THR A 83 2.50 12.61 -12.30
CA THR A 83 3.16 13.61 -13.16
C THR A 83 4.44 14.10 -12.51
N ILE A 84 5.32 14.68 -13.33
CA ILE A 84 6.43 15.48 -12.80
C ILE A 84 5.84 16.70 -12.11
N ALA A 85 6.29 16.98 -10.89
CA ALA A 85 5.65 18.01 -10.08
C ALA A 85 5.73 19.40 -10.73
N GLY A 86 4.60 20.12 -10.70
CA GLY A 86 4.48 21.44 -11.33
C GLY A 86 4.50 21.43 -12.86
N GLN A 87 4.43 20.26 -13.50
CA GLN A 87 4.42 20.10 -14.96
C GLN A 87 3.25 19.22 -15.41
N GLN A 88 2.90 19.31 -16.70
CA GLN A 88 1.89 18.46 -17.34
C GLN A 88 2.45 17.10 -17.79
N THR A 89 3.78 16.94 -17.75
CA THR A 89 4.46 15.71 -18.16
C THR A 89 4.04 14.54 -17.28
N VAL A 90 3.39 13.55 -17.88
CA VAL A 90 3.02 12.30 -17.21
C VAL A 90 4.29 11.47 -17.01
N PHE A 91 4.55 11.09 -15.77
CA PHE A 91 5.54 10.08 -15.44
C PHE A 91 5.00 8.70 -15.81
N SER A 92 3.85 8.33 -15.26
CA SER A 92 3.17 7.08 -15.60
C SER A 92 1.69 7.16 -15.21
N ALA A 93 0.83 6.41 -15.90
CA ALA A 93 -0.59 6.33 -15.60
C ALA A 93 -1.12 4.93 -15.90
N ASN A 94 -2.00 4.41 -15.03
CA ASN A 94 -2.62 3.10 -15.21
C ASN A 94 -3.90 2.98 -14.37
N ASN A 95 -4.72 1.98 -14.67
CA ASN A 95 -5.89 1.63 -13.87
C ASN A 95 -5.56 0.46 -12.94
N TYR A 96 -5.92 0.59 -11.66
CA TYR A 96 -5.73 -0.46 -10.66
C TYR A 96 -7.04 -0.84 -10.00
N ASN A 97 -7.26 -2.14 -9.80
CA ASN A 97 -8.42 -2.62 -9.07
C ASN A 97 -8.15 -2.60 -7.57
N VAL A 98 -9.06 -1.99 -6.83
CA VAL A 98 -9.05 -1.94 -5.38
C VAL A 98 -10.13 -2.88 -4.86
N SER A 99 -9.71 -3.97 -4.23
CA SER A 99 -10.62 -4.97 -3.66
C SER A 99 -11.45 -4.41 -2.51
N ASP A 100 -12.68 -4.91 -2.39
CA ASP A 100 -13.55 -4.73 -1.23
C ASP A 100 -13.45 -5.96 -0.34
N LEU A 101 -12.75 -5.85 0.79
CA LEU A 101 -12.55 -6.97 1.72
C LEU A 101 -13.57 -7.01 2.86
N ARG A 102 -14.57 -6.10 2.89
CA ARG A 102 -15.68 -6.01 3.85
C ARG A 102 -15.30 -5.89 5.33
N ASP A 103 -14.61 -6.89 5.87
CA ASP A 103 -14.28 -7.07 7.29
C ASP A 103 -13.10 -6.18 7.71
N GLN A 104 -12.24 -5.80 6.77
CA GLN A 104 -11.11 -4.90 6.99
C GLN A 104 -10.77 -4.13 5.71
N PRO A 105 -10.11 -2.97 5.79
CA PRO A 105 -9.70 -2.26 4.60
C PRO A 105 -8.65 -3.04 3.81
N ALA A 106 -8.84 -3.15 2.50
CA ALA A 106 -7.77 -3.55 1.59
C ALA A 106 -6.70 -2.46 1.60
N ARG A 107 -5.43 -2.82 1.79
CA ARG A 107 -4.31 -1.88 1.87
C ARG A 107 -3.34 -2.12 0.73
N TYR A 108 -2.79 -1.06 0.16
CA TYR A 108 -1.88 -1.15 -0.98
C TYR A 108 -0.71 -0.18 -0.86
N THR A 109 0.44 -0.61 -1.36
CA THR A 109 1.62 0.23 -1.56
C THR A 109 1.83 0.37 -3.06
N LEU A 110 1.80 1.61 -3.54
CA LEU A 110 2.10 1.97 -4.91
C LEU A 110 3.45 2.66 -4.99
N LEU A 111 4.29 2.26 -5.94
CA LEU A 111 5.59 2.88 -6.16
C LEU A 111 5.68 3.43 -7.58
N ALA A 112 6.14 4.67 -7.71
CA ALA A 112 6.73 5.14 -8.97
C ALA A 112 8.17 4.64 -9.04
N VAL A 113 8.52 3.89 -10.08
CA VAL A 113 9.82 3.25 -10.22
C VAL A 113 10.40 3.48 -11.62
N ASN A 114 11.67 3.11 -11.76
CA ASN A 114 12.43 3.26 -13.00
C ASN A 114 12.67 4.73 -13.40
N LYS A 115 13.50 4.93 -14.42
CA LYS A 115 13.79 6.25 -15.00
C LYS A 115 12.62 6.76 -15.85
N ILE A 116 12.52 8.07 -16.08
CA ILE A 116 11.43 8.70 -16.84
C ILE A 116 11.21 8.01 -18.21
N GLN A 117 12.28 7.61 -18.91
CA GLN A 117 12.18 6.97 -20.23
C GLN A 117 11.49 5.60 -20.20
N ASN A 118 11.49 4.94 -19.04
CA ASN A 118 10.87 3.62 -18.82
C ASN A 118 9.97 3.65 -17.57
N ALA A 119 9.32 4.79 -17.34
CA ALA A 119 8.59 5.06 -16.11
C ALA A 119 7.44 4.08 -15.90
N GLU A 120 7.40 3.48 -14.72
CA GLU A 120 6.43 2.44 -14.38
C GLU A 120 5.85 2.64 -12.97
N LEU A 121 4.68 2.06 -12.76
CA LEU A 121 4.02 1.98 -11.46
C LEU A 121 3.94 0.52 -10.99
N VAL A 122 4.35 0.27 -9.75
CA VAL A 122 4.26 -1.03 -9.09
C VAL A 122 3.21 -0.98 -8.01
N TRP A 123 2.17 -1.80 -8.13
CA TRP A 123 1.03 -1.86 -7.21
C TRP A 123 1.06 -3.17 -6.43
N ILE A 124 1.21 -3.09 -5.11
CA ILE A 124 1.37 -4.24 -4.23
C ILE A 124 0.28 -4.21 -3.17
N GLN A 125 -0.45 -5.30 -2.99
CA GLN A 125 -1.38 -5.45 -1.88
C GLN A 125 -0.61 -5.73 -0.59
N ASP A 126 -0.95 -5.00 0.47
CA ASP A 126 -0.32 -5.11 1.77
C ASP A 126 -1.12 -6.02 2.70
N ASN A 127 -0.43 -7.00 3.27
CA ASN A 127 -0.92 -7.72 4.43
C ASN A 127 -0.40 -7.04 5.70
N LEU A 128 -1.21 -6.17 6.28
CA LEU A 128 -0.89 -5.48 7.54
C LEU A 128 -1.55 -6.14 8.76
N THR A 129 -1.68 -7.46 8.77
CA THR A 129 -2.12 -8.18 9.98
C THR A 129 -1.21 -7.82 11.15
N THR A 130 -1.84 -7.52 12.28
CA THR A 130 -1.16 -7.13 13.52
C THR A 130 -0.11 -8.18 13.90
N PRO A 131 1.15 -7.78 14.12
CA PRO A 131 2.18 -8.69 14.61
C PRO A 131 1.82 -9.31 15.97
N ALA A 132 2.30 -10.53 16.21
CA ALA A 132 2.17 -11.17 17.52
C ALA A 132 2.85 -10.34 18.63
N ALA A 133 2.46 -10.56 19.89
CA ALA A 133 3.03 -9.86 21.03
C ALA A 133 4.57 -9.98 21.06
N GLY A 134 5.26 -8.85 21.28
CA GLY A 134 6.72 -8.80 21.28
C GLY A 134 7.37 -8.94 19.89
N LYS A 135 6.59 -8.85 18.79
CA LYS A 135 7.09 -8.90 17.42
C LYS A 135 6.81 -7.60 16.66
N ALA A 136 7.64 -7.35 15.67
CA ALA A 136 7.36 -6.45 14.55
C ALA A 136 7.32 -7.27 13.26
N HIS A 137 6.78 -6.73 12.18
CA HIS A 137 6.90 -7.32 10.84
C HIS A 137 7.82 -6.49 9.94
N LEU A 138 8.58 -7.17 9.08
CA LEU A 138 9.43 -6.55 8.06
C LEU A 138 9.14 -7.13 6.67
N ARG A 139 9.09 -6.27 5.66
CA ARG A 139 9.12 -6.60 4.24
C ARG A 139 10.20 -5.80 3.52
N ILE A 140 10.71 -6.34 2.41
CA ILE A 140 11.59 -5.63 1.48
C ILE A 140 10.90 -5.51 0.12
N ILE A 141 11.02 -4.34 -0.52
CA ILE A 141 10.62 -4.11 -1.92
C ILE A 141 11.85 -3.66 -2.70
N HIS A 142 12.08 -4.27 -3.87
CA HIS A 142 13.17 -3.89 -4.77
C HIS A 142 12.69 -2.97 -5.88
N ALA A 143 12.92 -1.67 -5.73
CA ALA A 143 12.51 -0.62 -6.66
C ALA A 143 13.66 -0.04 -7.52
N SER A 144 14.90 -0.51 -7.37
CA SER A 144 16.03 -0.12 -8.22
C SER A 144 16.08 -0.99 -9.48
N ALA A 145 16.03 -0.39 -10.68
CA ALA A 145 15.87 -1.13 -11.93
C ALA A 145 17.17 -1.74 -12.48
N ASP A 146 18.29 -1.03 -12.30
CA ASP A 146 19.62 -1.39 -12.80
C ASP A 146 20.52 -1.98 -11.70
N ALA A 147 19.98 -2.17 -10.49
CA ALA A 147 20.66 -2.91 -9.43
C ALA A 147 20.47 -4.43 -9.60
N PRO A 148 21.46 -5.24 -9.17
CA PRO A 148 21.34 -6.70 -9.17
C PRO A 148 20.24 -7.13 -8.20
N ALA A 149 19.70 -8.35 -8.38
CA ALA A 149 18.83 -8.97 -7.39
C ALA A 149 19.49 -8.99 -6.00
N VAL A 150 18.68 -8.85 -4.94
CA VAL A 150 19.18 -8.69 -3.57
C VAL A 150 18.61 -9.71 -2.60
N ASN A 151 19.42 -10.05 -1.60
CA ASN A 151 19.02 -10.74 -0.39
C ASN A 151 19.14 -9.78 0.80
N ALA A 152 18.34 -9.99 1.85
CA ALA A 152 18.41 -9.22 3.08
C ALA A 152 18.88 -10.10 4.24
N TYR A 153 19.76 -9.56 5.09
CA TYR A 153 20.34 -10.26 6.24
C TYR A 153 20.27 -9.37 7.49
N VAL A 154 20.18 -9.99 8.66
CA VAL A 154 20.38 -9.29 9.93
C VAL A 154 21.87 -9.29 10.26
N GLY A 155 22.49 -8.10 10.27
CA GLY A 155 23.91 -7.92 10.55
C GLY A 155 24.78 -8.79 9.66
N THR A 156 25.71 -9.51 10.26
CA THR A 156 26.64 -10.42 9.59
C THR A 156 26.10 -11.84 9.45
N ALA A 157 24.80 -12.07 9.67
CA ALA A 157 24.21 -13.39 9.52
C ALA A 157 24.45 -13.98 8.10
N THR A 158 24.54 -15.30 8.05
CA THR A 158 24.74 -16.09 6.83
C THR A 158 23.44 -16.61 6.23
N THR A 159 22.35 -16.61 7.01
CA THR A 159 21.00 -16.97 6.55
C THR A 159 20.23 -15.72 6.17
N ALA A 160 19.68 -15.70 4.97
CA ALA A 160 18.85 -14.59 4.51
C ALA A 160 17.52 -14.55 5.29
N ILE A 161 16.98 -13.35 5.48
CA ILE A 161 15.69 -13.11 6.13
C ILE A 161 14.55 -13.73 5.32
N PHE A 162 14.69 -13.76 3.99
CA PHE A 162 13.71 -14.27 3.04
C PHE A 162 14.30 -15.45 2.25
N PRO A 163 13.47 -16.43 1.83
CA PRO A 163 13.95 -17.64 1.17
C PRO A 163 14.47 -17.40 -0.26
N SER A 164 14.03 -16.32 -0.90
CA SER A 164 14.35 -16.02 -2.30
C SER A 164 14.85 -14.60 -2.46
N ALA A 165 15.80 -14.43 -3.38
CA ALA A 165 16.28 -13.12 -3.79
C ALA A 165 15.18 -12.30 -4.45
N LEU A 166 15.18 -10.99 -4.20
CA LEU A 166 14.26 -10.05 -4.82
C LEU A 166 14.93 -9.43 -6.04
N SER A 167 14.33 -9.62 -7.21
CA SER A 167 14.69 -8.87 -8.42
C SER A 167 13.89 -7.57 -8.50
N PHE A 168 14.22 -6.67 -9.44
CA PHE A 168 13.47 -5.44 -9.66
C PHE A 168 11.95 -5.68 -9.75
N LYS A 169 11.17 -4.81 -9.08
CA LYS A 169 9.71 -4.88 -8.85
C LYS A 169 9.26 -6.03 -7.92
N GLY A 170 10.20 -6.86 -7.45
CA GLY A 170 9.96 -7.91 -6.48
C GLY A 170 9.69 -7.35 -5.08
N SER A 171 8.79 -8.03 -4.37
CA SER A 171 8.41 -7.72 -2.99
C SER A 171 8.35 -9.02 -2.20
N SER A 172 8.90 -9.04 -0.99
CA SER A 172 8.78 -10.20 -0.11
C SER A 172 7.42 -10.25 0.60
N SER A 173 7.10 -11.39 1.21
CA SER A 173 6.09 -11.43 2.27
C SER A 173 6.60 -10.70 3.52
N PHE A 174 5.68 -10.26 4.38
CA PHE A 174 6.05 -9.80 5.72
C PHE A 174 6.55 -10.99 6.57
N VAL A 175 7.67 -10.79 7.27
CA VAL A 175 8.22 -11.77 8.22
C VAL A 175 8.35 -11.18 9.62
N PRO A 176 8.20 -11.98 10.68
CA PRO A 176 8.33 -11.50 12.04
C PRO A 176 9.79 -11.26 12.43
N LEU A 177 10.03 -10.13 13.11
CA LEU A 177 11.24 -9.82 13.83
C LEU A 177 10.92 -9.71 15.32
N ASN A 178 11.87 -10.04 16.18
CA ASN A 178 11.73 -9.75 17.60
C ASN A 178 11.69 -8.24 17.79
N ALA A 179 10.75 -7.75 18.60
CA ALA A 179 10.81 -6.37 19.03
C ALA A 179 12.11 -6.13 19.79
N THR A 180 12.79 -5.04 19.46
CA THR A 180 14.00 -4.61 20.14
C THR A 180 13.63 -3.63 21.24
N LEU A 181 14.37 -3.63 22.33
CA LEU A 181 14.30 -2.54 23.30
C LEU A 181 14.67 -1.22 22.60
N LEU A 182 14.03 -0.12 23.00
CA LEU A 182 14.32 1.20 22.45
C LEU A 182 15.82 1.47 22.52
N GLY A 183 16.44 1.74 21.37
CA GLY A 183 17.87 2.05 21.25
C GLY A 183 18.78 0.89 20.79
N THR A 184 18.28 -0.34 20.64
CA THR A 184 19.06 -1.44 20.02
C THR A 184 18.59 -1.68 18.58
N PRO A 185 19.22 -1.09 17.56
CA PRO A 185 18.77 -1.26 16.18
C PRO A 185 19.22 -2.61 15.60
N TYR A 186 18.34 -3.22 14.81
CA TYR A 186 18.78 -4.14 13.78
C TYR A 186 19.62 -3.40 12.74
N SER A 187 20.61 -4.09 12.20
CA SER A 187 21.36 -3.69 11.01
C SER A 187 20.90 -4.57 9.85
N ILE A 188 19.97 -4.10 9.02
CA ILE A 188 19.49 -4.90 7.88
C ILE A 188 20.44 -4.67 6.71
N GLN A 189 21.23 -5.68 6.36
CA GLN A 189 22.13 -5.64 5.22
C GLN A 189 21.41 -6.11 3.97
N ILE A 190 21.33 -5.24 2.98
CA ILE A 190 20.91 -5.56 1.61
C ILE A 190 22.17 -5.93 0.84
N ARG A 191 22.24 -7.18 0.37
CA ARG A 191 23.41 -7.74 -0.30
C ARG A 191 23.06 -8.19 -1.71
N ASN A 192 24.02 -8.10 -2.62
CA ASN A 192 23.92 -8.68 -3.96
C ASN A 192 23.67 -10.19 -3.82
N ALA A 193 22.61 -10.71 -4.45
CA ALA A 193 22.21 -12.10 -4.29
C ALA A 193 23.19 -13.11 -4.90
N THR A 194 24.01 -12.68 -5.86
CA THR A 194 25.00 -13.54 -6.53
C THR A 194 26.36 -13.48 -5.85
N THR A 195 26.87 -12.27 -5.55
CA THR A 195 28.23 -12.09 -5.02
C THR A 195 28.28 -11.97 -3.50
N ASN A 196 27.12 -11.84 -2.83
CA ASN A 196 26.97 -11.56 -1.41
C ASN A 196 27.63 -10.23 -0.93
N ALA A 197 28.06 -9.38 -1.86
CA ALA A 197 28.60 -8.06 -1.53
C ALA A 197 27.52 -7.17 -0.90
N ILE A 198 27.87 -6.43 0.16
CA ILE A 198 26.96 -5.50 0.82
C ILE A 198 26.73 -4.29 -0.11
N ILE A 199 25.47 -4.05 -0.45
CA ILE A 199 25.05 -2.88 -1.25
C ILE A 199 24.68 -1.74 -0.32
N ARG A 200 23.83 -2.01 0.68
CA ARG A 200 23.43 -1.04 1.70
C ARG A 200 23.21 -1.71 3.05
N THR A 201 23.36 -0.93 4.10
CA THR A 201 22.99 -1.30 5.46
C THR A 201 21.94 -0.31 5.95
N GLN A 202 20.76 -0.82 6.30
CA GLN A 202 19.65 -0.03 6.83
C GLN A 202 19.51 -0.31 8.34
N PRO A 203 19.83 0.66 9.21
CA PRO A 203 19.48 0.54 10.62
C PRO A 203 17.96 0.64 10.79
N MET A 204 17.39 -0.16 11.69
CA MET A 204 15.98 -0.06 12.09
C MET A 204 15.78 -0.53 13.53
N THR A 205 14.87 0.14 14.27
CA THR A 205 14.42 -0.32 15.58
C THR A 205 13.06 -1.01 15.40
N ALA A 206 12.97 -2.29 15.75
CA ALA A 206 11.73 -3.04 15.64
C ALA A 206 10.86 -2.79 16.88
N VAL A 207 9.77 -2.04 16.73
CA VAL A 207 8.84 -1.78 17.84
C VAL A 207 7.71 -2.81 17.82
N SER A 208 7.34 -3.34 19.00
CA SER A 208 6.27 -4.33 19.12
C SER A 208 4.96 -3.82 18.49
N GLY A 209 4.31 -4.67 17.70
CA GLY A 209 3.06 -4.35 17.00
C GLY A 209 3.23 -3.47 15.75
N LYS A 210 4.46 -3.09 15.39
CA LYS A 210 4.72 -2.25 14.19
C LYS A 210 5.12 -3.08 12.98
N ILE A 211 4.79 -2.55 11.81
CA ILE A 211 5.05 -3.17 10.51
C ILE A 211 5.90 -2.20 9.69
N TYR A 212 6.95 -2.73 9.06
CA TYR A 212 7.93 -1.95 8.33
C TYR A 212 8.14 -2.49 6.93
N THR A 213 8.40 -1.59 5.98
CA THR A 213 8.87 -1.90 4.64
C THR A 213 10.20 -1.19 4.41
N ILE A 214 11.23 -1.91 3.97
CA ILE A 214 12.43 -1.29 3.41
C ILE A 214 12.31 -1.32 1.89
N VAL A 215 12.41 -0.16 1.26
CA VAL A 215 12.42 -0.02 -0.20
C VAL A 215 13.86 0.17 -0.66
N VAL A 216 14.39 -0.76 -1.44
CA VAL A 216 15.68 -0.63 -2.14
C VAL A 216 15.43 0.19 -3.41
N ARG A 217 15.87 1.44 -3.46
CA ARG A 217 15.59 2.41 -4.53
C ARG A 217 16.86 3.02 -5.08
N GLY A 218 16.75 3.88 -6.10
CA GLY A 218 17.90 4.54 -6.72
C GLY A 218 18.43 3.78 -7.92
N SER A 219 19.56 4.21 -8.44
CA SER A 219 20.19 3.59 -9.61
C SER A 219 21.66 3.28 -9.40
N VAL A 220 22.15 2.21 -10.02
CA VAL A 220 23.59 1.92 -10.11
C VAL A 220 24.26 2.95 -11.01
N THR A 221 23.59 3.33 -12.10
CA THR A 221 24.01 4.41 -13.00
C THR A 221 23.02 5.56 -12.89
N PRO A 222 23.18 6.48 -11.92
CA PRO A 222 22.25 7.59 -11.73
C PRO A 222 22.28 8.56 -12.92
N SER A 223 21.24 9.38 -13.03
CA SER A 223 21.20 10.46 -14.01
C SER A 223 22.34 11.47 -13.75
N PRO A 224 23.00 12.03 -14.78
CA PRO A 224 24.01 13.08 -14.60
C PRO A 224 23.52 14.30 -13.83
N TRP A 225 22.21 14.57 -13.90
CA TRP A 225 21.56 15.70 -13.21
C TRP A 225 21.19 15.40 -11.76
N LEU A 226 21.20 14.13 -11.37
CA LEU A 226 20.88 13.65 -10.02
C LEU A 226 21.89 12.58 -9.57
N PRO A 227 23.19 12.91 -9.53
CA PRO A 227 24.25 11.92 -9.26
C PRO A 227 24.17 11.32 -7.85
N ALA A 228 23.51 11.99 -6.90
CA ALA A 228 23.32 11.50 -5.55
C ALA A 228 22.29 10.36 -5.44
N ASN A 229 21.45 10.15 -6.46
CA ASN A 229 20.37 9.14 -6.45
C ASN A 229 20.88 7.72 -6.77
N THR A 230 22.00 7.37 -6.15
CA THR A 230 22.58 6.01 -6.18
C THR A 230 21.70 5.01 -5.43
N VAL A 231 21.96 3.71 -5.63
CA VAL A 231 21.24 2.63 -4.93
C VAL A 231 21.28 2.85 -3.42
N SER A 232 20.11 3.00 -2.81
CA SER A 232 19.90 3.34 -1.40
C SER A 232 18.69 2.59 -0.84
N THR A 233 18.44 2.74 0.46
CA THR A 233 17.28 2.19 1.15
C THR A 233 16.46 3.30 1.79
N THR A 234 15.14 3.17 1.76
CA THR A 234 14.22 3.94 2.59
C THR A 234 13.49 2.99 3.53
N LEU A 235 13.52 3.27 4.84
CA LEU A 235 12.68 2.59 5.82
C LEU A 235 11.33 3.32 5.92
N VAL A 236 10.24 2.57 5.75
CA VAL A 236 8.86 3.06 5.85
C VAL A 236 8.15 2.31 6.97
N ALA A 237 7.50 3.03 7.88
CA ALA A 237 6.57 2.44 8.83
C ALA A 237 5.18 2.36 8.20
N ASN A 238 4.63 1.15 8.10
CA ASN A 238 3.28 0.90 7.58
C ASN A 238 2.29 0.98 8.75
N ASN A 239 1.92 2.19 9.17
CA ASN A 239 0.91 2.43 10.21
C ASN A 239 -0.45 2.77 9.61
#